data_AF-A0A8T2SBR6-F1
#
_entry.id   AF-A0A8T2SBR6-F1
#
_cell.length_a   1.000
_cell.length_b   1.000
_cell.length_c   1.000
_cell.angle_alpha   90.00
_cell.angle_beta   90.00
_cell.angle_gamma   90.00
#
_symmetry.space_group_name_H-M   'P 1'
#
loop_
_entity.id
_entity.type
_entity.pdbx_description
1 polymer ?
#
loop_
_entity_poly.entity_id
_entity_poly.type
_entity_poly.pdbx_seq_one_letter_code
_entity_poly.pdbx_strand_id
1 'polypeptide(L)'
;NSSSPIFYPTANGADPTGESDSTAALQKTINDAFEIASSFNLLKGIRDLGGVQMHLGGGQYILSKPLTIPELGGGNIMIYGGTLRAANTFPTDRFLVELGSQEISQPNYEDIVLQNLMLDCNYRGGGILLLNPIRITISDCYITHFSSVGISVHKGHETFIHNSFLGQHITVGGDPQERNFSGTAIRLDSNDNDVTDVVIFSAQIGIEVLGQANIMKGVHCYNKATGWDGTGIMMRKGATQNRIIGCYMDYTGIVLEESNRITISNSYFLGDAFILLKAGTSGTAFGLSIVDNIFTGSDHGVPIVQAQGTFSLVKQIVWMITQPLARASFCVWIWEHLDC
;
A
#
# COMPACT_ATOMS: atom_id res chain seq x y z
N ASN A 1 10.07 -2.49 40.58
CA ASN A 1 8.77 -2.10 39.99
C ASN A 1 8.70 -2.61 38.57
N SER A 2 8.15 -3.79 38.35
CA SER A 2 7.91 -4.31 37.00
C SER A 2 6.66 -3.63 36.44
N SER A 3 6.82 -2.44 35.86
CA SER A 3 5.78 -1.84 35.03
C SER A 3 5.47 -2.81 33.91
N SER A 4 4.20 -3.19 33.76
CA SER A 4 3.76 -3.98 32.62
C SER A 4 4.18 -3.26 31.33
N PRO A 5 4.81 -3.94 30.35
CA PRO A 5 5.19 -3.33 29.07
C PRO A 5 3.98 -3.05 28.17
N ILE A 6 2.76 -3.23 28.68
CA ILE A 6 1.51 -3.07 27.95
C ILE A 6 0.76 -1.84 28.46
N PHE A 7 0.54 -0.89 27.56
CA PHE A 7 -0.19 0.34 27.78
C PHE A 7 -1.59 0.22 27.20
N TYR A 8 -2.60 0.62 28.00
CA TYR A 8 -4.00 0.66 27.59
C TYR A 8 -4.46 2.12 27.52
N PRO A 9 -5.06 2.57 26.41
CA PRO A 9 -5.55 3.94 26.29
C PRO A 9 -6.55 4.35 27.37
N THR A 10 -7.36 3.41 27.84
CA THR A 10 -8.36 3.62 28.89
C THR A 10 -7.74 4.01 30.23
N ALA A 11 -6.50 3.59 30.51
CA ALA A 11 -5.76 4.02 31.70
C ALA A 11 -5.42 5.52 31.66
N ASN A 12 -5.37 6.11 30.46
CA ASN A 12 -5.19 7.55 30.23
C ASN A 12 -6.53 8.27 29.94
N GLY A 13 -7.66 7.62 30.21
CA GLY A 13 -9.00 8.21 30.06
C GLY A 13 -9.58 8.18 28.65
N ALA A 14 -9.04 7.35 27.75
CA ALA A 14 -9.67 7.14 26.44
C ALA A 14 -11.02 6.46 26.59
N ASP A 15 -11.98 6.83 25.76
CA ASP A 15 -13.31 6.25 25.71
C ASP A 15 -13.37 5.12 24.66
N PRO A 16 -13.44 3.86 25.09
CA PRO A 16 -13.42 2.71 24.18
C PRO A 16 -14.79 2.45 23.54
N THR A 17 -15.82 3.25 23.82
CA THR A 17 -17.16 3.08 23.26
C THR A 17 -17.35 3.81 21.93
N GLY A 18 -16.50 4.79 21.63
CA GLY A 18 -16.58 5.61 20.43
C GLY A 18 -17.60 6.74 20.54
N GLU A 19 -18.05 7.09 21.75
CA GLU A 19 -18.99 8.20 21.98
C GLU A 19 -18.29 9.56 22.10
N SER A 20 -17.06 9.57 22.60
CA SER A 20 -16.27 10.78 22.83
C SER A 20 -14.86 10.74 22.22
N ASP A 21 -14.32 11.94 21.98
CA ASP A 21 -12.98 12.11 21.41
C ASP A 21 -11.91 11.58 22.35
N SER A 22 -11.15 10.60 21.87
CA SER A 22 -10.09 9.90 22.59
C SER A 22 -8.68 10.32 22.15
N THR A 23 -8.54 11.28 21.23
CA THR A 23 -7.24 11.69 20.67
C THR A 23 -6.22 12.02 21.75
N ALA A 24 -6.57 12.84 22.75
CA ALA A 24 -5.62 13.29 23.77
C ALA A 24 -5.13 12.12 24.65
N ALA A 25 -6.03 11.22 25.03
CA ALA A 25 -5.71 10.06 25.86
C ALA A 25 -4.86 9.02 25.08
N LEU A 26 -5.20 8.76 23.82
CA LEU A 26 -4.42 7.89 22.94
C LEU A 26 -3.01 8.45 22.69
N GLN A 27 -2.91 9.76 22.38
CA GLN A 27 -1.62 10.41 22.18
C GLN A 27 -0.78 10.38 23.47
N LYS A 28 -1.39 10.60 24.63
CA LYS A 28 -0.68 10.46 25.91
C LYS A 28 -0.16 9.03 26.09
N THR A 29 -0.95 8.02 25.74
CA THR A 29 -0.56 6.61 25.84
C THR A 29 0.63 6.28 24.95
N ILE A 30 0.67 6.82 23.72
CA ILE A 30 1.82 6.72 22.82
C ILE A 30 3.05 7.36 23.47
N ASN A 31 2.91 8.58 24.02
CA ASN A 31 4.03 9.28 24.65
C ASN A 31 4.58 8.48 25.85
N ASP A 32 3.70 8.01 26.74
CA ASP A 32 4.08 7.20 27.90
C ASP A 32 4.84 5.92 27.47
N ALA A 33 4.39 5.27 26.38
CA ALA A 33 5.06 4.08 25.83
C ALA A 33 6.47 4.40 25.31
N PHE A 34 6.67 5.56 24.69
CA PHE A 34 7.97 6.01 24.19
C PHE A 34 8.92 6.54 25.27
N GLU A 35 8.45 6.68 26.53
CA GLU A 35 9.28 7.04 27.68
C GLU A 35 9.97 5.84 28.35
N ILE A 36 9.50 4.60 28.12
CA ILE A 36 10.10 3.38 28.69
C ILE A 36 11.54 3.14 28.21
N ALA A 37 11.91 3.72 27.07
CA ALA A 37 13.18 3.59 26.35
C ALA A 37 14.33 2.95 27.13
N SER A 38 14.87 1.86 26.58
CA SER A 38 16.04 1.19 27.13
C SER A 38 17.32 2.02 26.93
N SER A 39 18.43 1.58 27.54
CA SER A 39 19.76 2.16 27.26
C SER A 39 20.33 1.76 25.89
N PHE A 40 19.62 0.93 25.13
CA PHE A 40 20.05 0.41 23.84
C PHE A 40 19.44 1.20 22.68
N ASN A 41 20.12 1.14 21.55
CA ASN A 41 19.60 1.63 20.27
C ASN A 41 19.49 0.45 19.31
N LEU A 42 18.52 0.53 18.41
CA LEU A 42 18.45 -0.34 17.25
C LEU A 42 19.49 0.16 16.23
N LEU A 43 19.09 0.89 15.19
CA LEU A 43 20.01 1.74 14.44
C LEU A 43 20.51 2.90 15.30
N LYS A 44 21.68 3.45 14.94
CA LYS A 44 22.29 4.58 15.63
C LYS A 44 21.31 5.76 15.69
N GLY A 45 20.89 6.12 16.90
CA GLY A 45 19.97 7.23 17.16
C GLY A 45 18.50 6.82 17.31
N ILE A 46 18.14 5.57 17.00
CA ILE A 46 16.79 5.04 17.21
C ILE A 46 16.78 4.24 18.51
N ARG A 47 16.08 4.77 19.52
CA ARG A 47 15.98 4.15 20.86
C ARG A 47 15.19 2.85 20.79
N ASP A 48 15.72 1.80 21.42
CA ASP A 48 15.00 0.53 21.59
C ASP A 48 14.02 0.65 22.76
N LEU A 49 12.72 0.53 22.48
CA LEU A 49 11.65 0.61 23.48
C LEU A 49 11.42 -0.72 24.22
N GLY A 50 12.17 -1.78 23.90
CA GLY A 50 12.17 -3.02 24.68
C GLY A 50 10.93 -3.90 24.50
N GLY A 51 10.26 -3.81 23.35
CA GLY A 51 9.08 -4.62 23.04
C GLY A 51 7.81 -4.12 23.71
N VAL A 52 7.72 -2.80 23.94
CA VAL A 52 6.54 -2.17 24.51
C VAL A 52 5.34 -2.37 23.59
N GLN A 53 4.16 -2.45 24.19
CA GLN A 53 2.91 -2.70 23.52
C GLN A 53 1.88 -1.66 23.91
N MET A 54 1.16 -1.14 22.93
CA MET A 54 -0.06 -0.36 23.12
C MET A 54 -1.25 -1.21 22.65
N HIS A 55 -1.98 -1.78 23.60
CA HIS A 55 -3.12 -2.63 23.33
C HIS A 55 -4.41 -1.80 23.42
N LEU A 56 -5.16 -1.71 22.31
CA LEU A 56 -6.38 -0.89 22.23
C LEU A 56 -7.61 -1.56 22.88
N GLY A 57 -7.55 -2.85 23.16
CA GLY A 57 -8.47 -3.56 24.07
C GLY A 57 -9.78 -3.98 23.41
N GLY A 58 -9.79 -4.03 22.07
CA GLY A 58 -11.00 -4.17 21.27
C GLY A 58 -11.87 -2.91 21.24
N GLY A 59 -11.42 -1.81 21.88
CA GLY A 59 -12.17 -0.56 21.96
C GLY A 59 -12.33 0.13 20.61
N GLN A 60 -13.35 0.98 20.52
CA GLN A 60 -13.58 1.89 19.43
C GLN A 60 -13.30 3.32 19.91
N TYR A 61 -12.40 4.01 19.22
CA TYR A 61 -11.94 5.32 19.65
C TYR A 61 -12.13 6.36 18.54
N ILE A 62 -12.82 7.45 18.86
CA ILE A 62 -12.96 8.60 17.98
C ILE A 62 -11.71 9.47 18.07
N LEU A 63 -11.22 9.94 16.92
CA LEU A 63 -10.06 10.82 16.82
C LEU A 63 -10.45 12.15 16.16
N SER A 64 -10.22 13.27 16.83
CA SER A 64 -10.34 14.60 16.21
C SER A 64 -9.06 15.07 15.51
N LYS A 65 -7.91 14.46 15.81
CA LYS A 65 -6.60 14.77 15.21
C LYS A 65 -5.75 13.51 15.06
N PRO A 66 -4.71 13.53 14.22
CA PRO A 66 -3.77 12.42 14.05
C PRO A 66 -3.17 11.94 15.37
N LEU A 67 -2.91 10.63 15.45
CA LEU A 67 -2.00 10.06 16.43
C LEU A 67 -0.58 10.11 15.83
N THR A 68 0.25 10.99 16.37
CA THR A 68 1.61 11.21 15.85
C THR A 68 2.62 10.52 16.75
N ILE A 69 3.45 9.66 16.17
CA ILE A 69 4.56 9.03 16.89
C ILE A 69 5.63 10.11 17.19
N PRO A 70 6.24 10.13 18.40
CA PRO A 70 7.16 11.19 18.79
C PRO A 70 8.36 11.39 17.85
N GLU A 71 8.70 12.65 17.55
CA GLU A 71 9.76 13.02 16.59
C GLU A 71 11.17 12.54 16.99
N LEU A 72 11.41 12.39 18.30
CA LEU A 72 12.66 11.79 18.83
C LEU A 72 12.85 10.34 18.37
N GLY A 73 11.83 9.73 17.78
CA GLY A 73 11.91 8.39 17.25
C GLY A 73 11.92 7.33 18.35
N GLY A 74 12.01 6.10 17.86
CA GLY A 74 12.00 4.89 18.67
C GLY A 74 11.57 3.70 17.83
N GLY A 75 11.79 2.51 18.38
CA GLY A 75 11.48 1.27 17.72
C GLY A 75 11.24 0.13 18.68
N ASN A 76 10.97 -1.06 18.13
CA ASN A 76 10.62 -2.25 18.91
C ASN A 76 9.37 -1.98 19.77
N ILE A 77 8.28 -1.59 19.09
CA ILE A 77 6.97 -1.30 19.69
C ILE A 77 5.83 -1.81 18.80
N MET A 78 4.76 -2.32 19.42
CA MET A 78 3.55 -2.76 18.74
C MET A 78 2.32 -1.95 19.18
N ILE A 79 1.50 -1.52 18.23
CA ILE A 79 0.16 -0.92 18.47
C ILE A 79 -0.89 -1.83 17.84
N TYR A 80 -1.84 -2.33 18.64
CA TYR A 80 -2.75 -3.37 18.13
C TYR A 80 -4.11 -3.50 18.81
N GLY A 81 -5.03 -4.19 18.12
CA GLY A 81 -6.23 -4.81 18.69
C GLY A 81 -7.34 -3.83 19.05
N GLY A 82 -7.83 -3.04 18.07
CA GLY A 82 -8.94 -2.10 18.26
C GLY A 82 -9.30 -1.31 17.02
N THR A 83 -10.21 -0.34 17.18
CA THR A 83 -10.71 0.52 16.09
C THR A 83 -10.36 1.98 16.35
N LEU A 84 -9.76 2.64 15.36
CA LEU A 84 -9.55 4.08 15.33
C LEU A 84 -10.44 4.69 14.24
N ARG A 85 -11.26 5.67 14.60
CA ARG A 85 -12.22 6.30 13.69
C ARG A 85 -12.04 7.81 13.68
N ALA A 86 -11.92 8.38 12.48
CA ALA A 86 -11.88 9.84 12.32
C ALA A 86 -13.22 10.46 12.72
N ALA A 87 -13.19 11.48 13.56
CA ALA A 87 -14.33 12.34 13.84
C ALA A 87 -14.74 13.12 12.59
N ASN A 88 -15.97 13.65 12.57
CA ASN A 88 -16.42 14.55 11.50
C ASN A 88 -15.57 15.82 11.36
N THR A 89 -14.87 16.21 12.44
CA THR A 89 -13.95 17.35 12.51
C THR A 89 -12.50 16.99 12.21
N PHE A 90 -12.19 15.72 11.91
CA PHE A 90 -10.82 15.29 11.62
C PHE A 90 -10.29 16.02 10.37
N PRO A 91 -9.02 16.46 10.35
CA PRO A 91 -8.44 17.16 9.20
C PRO A 91 -8.49 16.34 7.90
N THR A 92 -8.66 17.01 6.77
CA THR A 92 -8.84 16.36 5.46
C THR A 92 -7.53 16.02 4.75
N ASP A 93 -6.42 16.53 5.27
CA ASP A 93 -5.08 16.53 4.69
C ASP A 93 -4.06 15.79 5.57
N ARG A 94 -4.54 14.94 6.48
CA ARG A 94 -3.73 14.21 7.47
C ARG A 94 -4.07 12.72 7.50
N PHE A 95 -3.35 11.95 8.30
CA PHE A 95 -3.57 10.51 8.47
C PHE A 95 -3.96 10.18 9.91
N LEU A 96 -4.77 9.13 10.12
CA LEU A 96 -5.14 8.69 11.48
C LEU A 96 -3.90 8.37 12.33
N VAL A 97 -2.92 7.70 11.74
CA VAL A 97 -1.63 7.35 12.37
C VAL A 97 -0.49 7.91 11.52
N GLU A 98 0.42 8.66 12.16
CA GLU A 98 1.54 9.32 11.50
C GLU A 98 2.86 8.99 12.21
N LEU A 99 3.73 8.23 11.53
CA LEU A 99 5.11 8.03 11.93
C LEU A 99 5.95 9.19 11.38
N GLY A 100 5.91 10.31 12.09
CA GLY A 100 6.57 11.57 11.74
C GLY A 100 5.61 12.64 11.22
N SER A 101 5.91 13.90 11.55
CA SER A 101 5.18 15.10 11.15
C SER A 101 5.81 15.81 9.95
N GLN A 102 7.10 15.59 9.73
CA GLN A 102 7.92 16.19 8.68
C GLN A 102 8.96 15.20 8.19
N GLU A 103 9.35 15.34 6.94
CA GLU A 103 10.46 14.57 6.38
C GLU A 103 11.78 14.96 7.03
N ILE A 104 12.54 13.93 7.41
CA ILE A 104 13.87 14.06 8.00
C ILE A 104 14.88 13.25 7.18
N SER A 105 16.15 13.68 7.22
CA SER A 105 17.20 13.09 6.40
C SER A 105 17.66 11.71 6.87
N GLN A 106 17.43 11.37 8.14
CA GLN A 106 17.80 10.09 8.74
C GLN A 106 16.55 9.36 9.22
N PRO A 107 16.51 8.02 9.18
CA PRO A 107 15.41 7.27 9.76
C PRO A 107 15.35 7.45 11.28
N ASN A 108 14.14 7.64 11.82
CA ASN A 108 13.89 7.77 13.26
C ASN A 108 13.01 6.64 13.82
N TYR A 109 12.47 5.78 12.97
CA TYR A 109 11.58 4.70 13.35
C TYR A 109 12.08 3.37 12.80
N GLU A 110 12.09 2.35 13.65
CA GLU A 110 12.55 1.01 13.27
C GLU A 110 11.72 -0.05 14.00
N ASP A 111 11.38 -1.16 13.36
CA ASP A 111 10.72 -2.30 14.04
C ASP A 111 9.45 -1.87 14.79
N ILE A 112 8.60 -1.09 14.11
CA ILE A 112 7.26 -0.74 14.60
C ILE A 112 6.23 -1.64 13.93
N VAL A 113 5.34 -2.20 14.74
CA VAL A 113 4.27 -3.09 14.30
C VAL A 113 2.91 -2.44 14.51
N LEU A 114 2.13 -2.30 13.44
CA LEU A 114 0.71 -1.94 13.46
C LEU A 114 -0.10 -3.19 13.09
N GLN A 115 -0.85 -3.74 14.03
CA GLN A 115 -1.47 -5.06 13.86
C GLN A 115 -2.92 -5.13 14.33
N ASN A 116 -3.78 -5.90 13.65
CA ASN A 116 -5.16 -6.14 14.10
C ASN A 116 -5.94 -4.83 14.36
N LEU A 117 -5.78 -3.85 13.47
CA LEU A 117 -6.42 -2.54 13.57
C LEU A 117 -7.55 -2.40 12.54
N MET A 118 -8.68 -1.87 12.97
CA MET A 118 -9.64 -1.25 12.06
C MET A 118 -9.39 0.25 12.03
N LEU A 119 -9.14 0.80 10.85
CA LEU A 119 -9.01 2.24 10.63
C LEU A 119 -10.17 2.72 9.76
N ASP A 120 -11.06 3.52 10.33
CA ASP A 120 -12.15 4.16 9.60
C ASP A 120 -11.84 5.66 9.47
N CYS A 121 -11.39 6.06 8.28
CA CYS A 121 -10.98 7.44 8.05
C CYS A 121 -12.18 8.38 7.82
N ASN A 122 -13.43 7.88 7.85
CA ASN A 122 -14.66 8.67 7.77
C ASN A 122 -14.71 9.67 6.59
N TYR A 123 -14.13 9.30 5.45
CA TYR A 123 -13.92 10.13 4.26
C TYR A 123 -13.12 11.42 4.55
N ARG A 124 -12.18 11.34 5.50
CA ARG A 124 -11.26 12.41 5.93
C ARG A 124 -9.82 11.90 5.87
N GLY A 125 -9.00 12.54 5.05
CA GLY A 125 -7.57 12.25 5.02
C GLY A 125 -7.27 10.80 4.65
N GLY A 126 -6.24 10.24 5.27
CA GLY A 126 -5.74 8.88 5.05
C GLY A 126 -5.64 8.03 6.30
N GLY A 127 -5.24 6.77 6.14
CA GLY A 127 -5.12 5.81 7.24
C GLY A 127 -3.78 5.92 7.97
N ILE A 128 -2.71 5.47 7.33
CA ILE A 128 -1.35 5.39 7.91
C ILE A 128 -0.37 6.15 7.03
N LEU A 129 0.43 7.02 7.64
CA LEU A 129 1.57 7.68 7.01
C LEU A 129 2.87 7.23 7.67
N LEU A 130 3.82 6.77 6.86
CA LEU A 130 5.17 6.45 7.28
C LEU A 130 6.17 7.38 6.60
N LEU A 131 6.88 8.19 7.39
CA LEU A 131 7.94 9.07 6.90
C LEU A 131 9.32 8.53 7.28
N ASN A 132 10.06 8.11 6.26
CA ASN A 132 11.42 7.57 6.34
C ASN A 132 11.62 6.48 7.42
N PRO A 133 10.78 5.44 7.47
CA PRO A 133 10.93 4.38 8.45
C PRO A 133 11.92 3.30 8.00
N ILE A 134 12.26 2.35 8.87
CA ILE A 134 13.00 1.13 8.50
C ILE A 134 12.30 -0.08 9.12
N ARG A 135 12.10 -1.17 8.38
CA ARG A 135 11.60 -2.45 8.96
C ARG A 135 10.28 -2.28 9.72
N ILE A 136 9.25 -1.79 9.04
CA ILE A 136 7.91 -1.62 9.62
C ILE A 136 7.01 -2.76 9.19
N THR A 137 6.16 -3.22 10.10
CA THR A 137 5.13 -4.22 9.80
C THR A 137 3.74 -3.62 9.96
N ILE A 138 2.92 -3.69 8.91
CA ILE A 138 1.48 -3.43 8.94
C ILE A 138 0.77 -4.73 8.59
N SER A 139 0.02 -5.30 9.53
CA SER A 139 -0.54 -6.65 9.39
C SER A 139 -1.96 -6.76 9.91
N ASP A 140 -2.78 -7.60 9.27
CA ASP A 140 -4.12 -7.94 9.76
C ASP A 140 -5.03 -6.71 9.97
N CYS A 141 -4.89 -5.70 9.10
CA CYS A 141 -5.60 -4.43 9.22
C CYS A 141 -6.81 -4.35 8.28
N TYR A 142 -7.85 -3.63 8.70
CA TYR A 142 -9.01 -3.27 7.89
C TYR A 142 -9.11 -1.75 7.78
N ILE A 143 -8.68 -1.17 6.64
CA ILE A 143 -8.53 0.29 6.47
C ILE A 143 -9.55 0.78 5.44
N THR A 144 -10.44 1.68 5.86
CA THR A 144 -11.56 2.12 5.05
C THR A 144 -11.82 3.61 5.10
N HIS A 145 -12.64 4.07 4.16
CA HIS A 145 -13.14 5.45 4.09
C HIS A 145 -12.04 6.51 4.05
N PHE A 146 -10.86 6.24 3.49
CA PHE A 146 -9.86 7.28 3.23
C PHE A 146 -10.31 8.16 2.06
N SER A 147 -10.13 9.48 2.15
CA SER A 147 -10.36 10.38 1.00
C SER A 147 -9.09 10.60 0.18
N SER A 148 -7.92 10.40 0.78
CA SER A 148 -6.60 10.48 0.12
C SER A 148 -5.98 9.10 -0.06
N VAL A 149 -5.16 8.65 0.89
CA VAL A 149 -4.38 7.40 0.80
C VAL A 149 -4.63 6.51 2.01
N GLY A 150 -4.89 5.21 1.79
CA GLY A 150 -5.04 4.24 2.87
C GLY A 150 -3.74 4.06 3.67
N ILE A 151 -2.67 3.63 3.00
CA ILE A 151 -1.30 3.56 3.55
C ILE A 151 -0.35 4.31 2.62
N SER A 152 0.39 5.27 3.14
CA SER A 152 1.42 6.02 2.42
C SER A 152 2.78 5.78 3.05
N VAL A 153 3.71 5.21 2.27
CA VAL A 153 5.10 5.02 2.66
C VAL A 153 5.97 5.97 1.85
N HIS A 154 6.74 6.83 2.51
CA HIS A 154 7.62 7.79 1.86
C HIS A 154 9.04 7.65 2.40
N LYS A 155 10.02 7.45 1.51
CA LYS A 155 11.41 7.08 1.84
C LYS A 155 11.45 5.82 2.73
N GLY A 156 12.58 5.60 3.39
CA GLY A 156 12.76 4.40 4.20
C GLY A 156 12.94 3.14 3.36
N HIS A 157 13.06 2.02 4.06
CA HIS A 157 13.31 0.71 3.48
C HIS A 157 12.53 -0.37 4.26
N GLU A 158 12.22 -1.48 3.60
CA GLU A 158 11.76 -2.72 4.25
C GLU A 158 10.43 -2.57 5.00
N THR A 159 9.43 -1.92 4.41
CA THR A 159 8.05 -1.96 4.96
C THR A 159 7.33 -3.21 4.46
N PHE A 160 6.76 -3.98 5.38
CA PHE A 160 5.92 -5.13 5.08
C PHE A 160 4.46 -4.80 5.36
N ILE A 161 3.62 -4.88 4.33
CA ILE A 161 2.18 -4.68 4.40
C ILE A 161 1.51 -5.99 4.01
N HIS A 162 0.83 -6.66 4.93
CA HIS A 162 0.29 -7.98 4.64
C HIS A 162 -1.02 -8.34 5.34
N ASN A 163 -1.71 -9.36 4.83
CA ASN A 163 -2.92 -9.93 5.40
C ASN A 163 -4.03 -8.89 5.69
N SER A 164 -4.14 -7.87 4.84
CA SER A 164 -4.95 -6.68 5.13
C SER A 164 -6.00 -6.41 4.05
N PHE A 165 -7.03 -5.67 4.42
CA PHE A 165 -8.10 -5.23 3.54
C PHE A 165 -8.11 -3.69 3.49
N LEU A 166 -8.10 -3.12 2.30
CA LEU A 166 -8.12 -1.68 2.11
C LEU A 166 -9.17 -1.27 1.09
N GLY A 167 -10.02 -0.30 1.42
CA GLY A 167 -10.91 0.27 0.42
C GLY A 167 -11.57 1.58 0.78
N GLN A 168 -11.68 2.49 -0.20
CA GLN A 168 -12.27 3.80 0.04
C GLN A 168 -13.77 3.69 0.35
N HIS A 169 -14.49 2.79 -0.32
CA HIS A 169 -15.92 2.56 -0.07
C HIS A 169 -16.18 1.08 0.25
N ILE A 170 -16.96 0.80 1.29
CA ILE A 170 -17.34 -0.57 1.64
C ILE A 170 -18.50 -1.01 0.76
N THR A 171 -18.18 -1.64 -0.38
CA THR A 171 -19.14 -2.12 -1.37
C THR A 171 -18.71 -3.49 -1.91
N VAL A 172 -19.64 -4.23 -2.50
CA VAL A 172 -19.39 -5.52 -3.15
C VAL A 172 -19.49 -5.44 -4.68
N GLY A 173 -19.29 -4.25 -5.24
CA GLY A 173 -19.44 -3.97 -6.67
C GLY A 173 -20.84 -3.43 -7.04
N GLY A 174 -20.91 -2.78 -8.21
CA GLY A 174 -22.15 -2.19 -8.72
C GLY A 174 -22.60 -0.91 -8.01
N ASP A 175 -21.71 -0.26 -7.25
CA ASP A 175 -22.01 1.03 -6.63
C ASP A 175 -22.27 2.09 -7.72
N PRO A 176 -23.45 2.74 -7.76
CA PRO A 176 -23.73 3.80 -8.72
C PRO A 176 -22.77 4.99 -8.66
N GLN A 177 -21.96 5.13 -7.61
CA GLN A 177 -20.96 6.17 -7.41
C GLN A 177 -19.53 5.71 -7.73
N GLU A 178 -19.30 4.50 -8.22
CA GLU A 178 -17.96 3.97 -8.49
C GLU A 178 -17.10 4.90 -9.37
N ARG A 179 -17.71 5.53 -10.37
CA ARG A 179 -17.04 6.52 -11.23
C ARG A 179 -16.42 7.70 -10.47
N ASN A 180 -16.87 7.98 -9.25
CA ASN A 180 -16.43 9.08 -8.40
C ASN A 180 -15.40 8.64 -7.36
N PHE A 181 -15.05 7.35 -7.27
CA PHE A 181 -13.98 6.89 -6.39
C PHE A 181 -12.66 7.55 -6.82
N SER A 182 -11.89 8.00 -5.82
CA SER A 182 -10.75 8.91 -6.00
C SER A 182 -9.52 8.55 -5.17
N GLY A 183 -9.67 7.70 -4.16
CA GLY A 183 -8.60 7.39 -3.21
C GLY A 183 -7.57 6.41 -3.78
N THR A 184 -6.38 6.42 -3.19
CA THR A 184 -5.34 5.41 -3.44
C THR A 184 -5.24 4.49 -2.23
N ALA A 185 -5.31 3.17 -2.39
CA ALA A 185 -5.27 2.30 -1.21
C ALA A 185 -3.86 2.22 -0.60
N ILE A 186 -2.82 2.00 -1.42
CA ILE A 186 -1.42 1.96 -0.97
C ILE A 186 -0.57 2.81 -1.91
N ARG A 187 0.28 3.68 -1.34
CA ARG A 187 1.28 4.44 -2.07
C ARG A 187 2.68 4.11 -1.53
N LEU A 188 3.55 3.62 -2.41
CA LEU A 188 4.95 3.27 -2.13
C LEU A 188 5.90 4.25 -2.82
N ASP A 189 6.25 5.31 -2.12
CA ASP A 189 7.30 6.25 -2.50
C ASP A 189 8.61 5.90 -1.76
N SER A 190 8.97 4.62 -1.81
CA SER A 190 10.07 4.02 -1.08
C SER A 190 10.50 2.69 -1.72
N ASN A 191 11.64 2.17 -1.27
CA ASN A 191 12.28 1.00 -1.87
C ASN A 191 12.21 -0.22 -0.94
N ASP A 192 12.39 -1.40 -1.54
CA ASP A 192 12.58 -2.66 -0.81
C ASP A 192 11.39 -3.07 0.08
N ASN A 193 10.16 -2.76 -0.33
CA ASN A 193 8.96 -3.10 0.43
C ASN A 193 8.24 -4.35 -0.12
N ASP A 194 7.52 -5.03 0.76
CA ASP A 194 6.63 -6.15 0.42
C ASP A 194 5.18 -5.78 0.69
N VAL A 195 4.32 -5.99 -0.32
CA VAL A 195 2.85 -6.00 -0.16
C VAL A 195 2.36 -7.40 -0.48
N THR A 196 1.97 -8.17 0.53
CA THR A 196 1.62 -9.59 0.37
C THR A 196 0.25 -9.94 0.91
N ASP A 197 -0.55 -10.69 0.16
CA ASP A 197 -1.85 -11.21 0.62
C ASP A 197 -2.81 -10.09 1.08
N VAL A 198 -2.87 -9.01 0.27
CA VAL A 198 -3.70 -7.82 0.52
C VAL A 198 -4.87 -7.79 -0.46
N VAL A 199 -6.06 -7.47 0.06
CA VAL A 199 -7.27 -7.27 -0.74
C VAL A 199 -7.59 -5.78 -0.81
N ILE A 200 -7.73 -5.26 -2.02
CA ILE A 200 -8.00 -3.84 -2.28
C ILE A 200 -9.30 -3.68 -3.05
N PHE A 201 -10.18 -2.83 -2.53
CA PHE A 201 -11.53 -2.65 -3.04
C PHE A 201 -11.94 -1.19 -3.14
N SER A 202 -12.81 -0.89 -4.11
CA SER A 202 -13.48 0.40 -4.26
C SER A 202 -12.59 1.66 -4.11
N ALA A 203 -11.31 1.61 -4.50
CA ALA A 203 -10.38 2.75 -4.57
C ALA A 203 -10.12 3.13 -6.04
N GLN A 204 -9.75 4.37 -6.35
CA GLN A 204 -9.37 4.71 -7.73
C GLN A 204 -8.10 3.99 -8.16
N ILE A 205 -7.07 4.05 -7.31
CA ILE A 205 -5.81 3.34 -7.51
C ILE A 205 -5.66 2.31 -6.40
N GLY A 206 -5.41 1.06 -6.76
CA GLY A 206 -5.11 0.03 -5.78
C GLY A 206 -3.75 0.28 -5.13
N ILE A 207 -2.67 0.04 -5.87
CA ILE A 207 -1.30 0.31 -5.42
C ILE A 207 -0.62 1.27 -6.39
N GLU A 208 -0.12 2.39 -5.89
CA GLU A 208 0.72 3.33 -6.62
C GLU A 208 2.18 3.16 -6.18
N VAL A 209 3.08 2.84 -7.10
CA VAL A 209 4.49 2.59 -6.82
C VAL A 209 5.35 3.62 -7.55
N LEU A 210 6.21 4.29 -6.78
CA LEU A 210 7.18 5.27 -7.26
C LEU A 210 8.62 4.79 -7.03
N GLY A 211 8.84 4.02 -5.98
CA GLY A 211 10.16 3.48 -5.64
C GLY A 211 10.51 2.17 -6.35
N GLN A 212 11.69 1.67 -6.01
CA GLN A 212 12.37 0.57 -6.67
C GLN A 212 12.37 -0.70 -5.83
N ALA A 213 12.58 -1.84 -6.48
CA ALA A 213 12.81 -3.13 -5.84
C ALA A 213 11.68 -3.64 -4.93
N ASN A 214 10.47 -3.08 -5.02
CA ASN A 214 9.30 -3.54 -4.29
C ASN A 214 8.74 -4.84 -4.89
N ILE A 215 8.01 -5.60 -4.08
CA ILE A 215 7.24 -6.76 -4.51
C ILE A 215 5.80 -6.65 -4.04
N MET A 216 4.88 -6.93 -4.98
CA MET A 216 3.47 -7.13 -4.70
C MET A 216 3.13 -8.58 -5.03
N LYS A 217 2.67 -9.33 -4.03
CA LYS A 217 2.44 -10.76 -4.16
C LYS A 217 1.09 -11.18 -3.58
N GLY A 218 0.30 -11.95 -4.32
CA GLY A 218 -1.00 -12.39 -3.81
C GLY A 218 -2.00 -11.25 -3.57
N VAL A 219 -1.80 -10.10 -4.23
CA VAL A 219 -2.70 -8.94 -4.08
C VAL A 219 -3.94 -9.15 -4.93
N HIS A 220 -5.12 -8.96 -4.34
CA HIS A 220 -6.39 -8.96 -5.07
C HIS A 220 -6.92 -7.53 -5.20
N CYS A 221 -6.92 -6.99 -6.40
CA CYS A 221 -7.49 -5.69 -6.72
C CYS A 221 -8.87 -5.87 -7.39
N TYR A 222 -9.94 -5.52 -6.69
CA TYR A 222 -11.28 -5.25 -7.25
C TYR A 222 -11.69 -3.81 -6.92
N ASN A 223 -10.75 -2.90 -7.16
CA ASN A 223 -10.96 -1.47 -7.00
C ASN A 223 -11.74 -0.90 -8.20
N LYS A 224 -11.89 0.43 -8.29
CA LYS A 224 -12.58 1.11 -9.39
C LYS A 224 -12.19 0.49 -10.73
N ALA A 225 -13.17 0.08 -11.53
CA ALA A 225 -12.89 -0.61 -12.77
C ALA A 225 -12.21 0.33 -13.78
N THR A 226 -11.43 -0.26 -14.68
CA THR A 226 -10.68 0.49 -15.69
C THR A 226 -11.58 1.23 -16.68
N GLY A 227 -12.80 0.74 -16.92
CA GLY A 227 -13.81 1.45 -17.71
C GLY A 227 -14.21 2.82 -17.13
N TRP A 228 -13.94 3.06 -15.83
CA TRP A 228 -14.15 4.33 -15.16
C TRP A 228 -12.85 4.99 -14.72
N ASP A 229 -11.73 4.76 -15.41
CA ASP A 229 -10.39 5.30 -15.10
C ASP A 229 -9.62 4.68 -13.91
N GLY A 230 -10.18 3.66 -13.27
CA GLY A 230 -9.50 2.99 -12.17
C GLY A 230 -8.32 2.13 -12.61
N THR A 231 -7.32 2.01 -11.72
CA THR A 231 -6.11 1.22 -11.96
C THR A 231 -5.80 0.35 -10.75
N GLY A 232 -5.55 -0.93 -10.95
CA GLY A 232 -5.24 -1.84 -9.85
C GLY A 232 -3.83 -1.64 -9.35
N ILE A 233 -2.84 -1.66 -10.23
CA ILE A 233 -1.43 -1.36 -9.89
C ILE A 233 -0.87 -0.36 -10.89
N MET A 234 -0.41 0.78 -10.39
CA MET A 234 0.19 1.87 -11.15
C MET A 234 1.68 1.96 -10.82
N MET A 235 2.54 1.61 -11.77
CA MET A 235 3.98 1.86 -11.68
C MET A 235 4.29 3.19 -12.34
N ARG A 236 4.74 4.15 -11.53
CA ARG A 236 5.13 5.48 -12.01
C ARG A 236 6.52 5.45 -12.64
N LYS A 237 6.83 6.54 -13.35
CA LYS A 237 8.19 6.80 -13.84
C LYS A 237 9.20 6.70 -12.71
N GLY A 238 10.25 5.90 -12.90
CA GLY A 238 11.30 5.66 -11.90
C GLY A 238 11.08 4.41 -11.05
N ALA A 239 9.88 3.84 -11.04
CA ALA A 239 9.57 2.60 -10.33
C ALA A 239 10.14 1.38 -11.08
N THR A 240 11.44 1.13 -10.94
CA THR A 240 12.15 0.01 -11.62
C THR A 240 12.44 -1.16 -10.68
N GLN A 241 12.74 -2.34 -11.24
CA GLN A 241 13.12 -3.54 -10.46
C GLN A 241 11.99 -4.11 -9.58
N ASN A 242 10.75 -3.70 -9.84
CA ASN A 242 9.59 -4.16 -9.09
C ASN A 242 9.03 -5.48 -9.64
N ARG A 243 8.38 -6.25 -8.76
CA ARG A 243 7.84 -7.59 -9.06
C ARG A 243 6.37 -7.66 -8.67
N ILE A 244 5.51 -8.06 -9.60
CA ILE A 244 4.08 -8.29 -9.39
C ILE A 244 3.82 -9.78 -9.64
N ILE A 245 3.47 -10.53 -8.60
CA ILE A 245 3.46 -12.00 -8.65
C ILE A 245 2.16 -12.55 -8.06
N GLY A 246 1.49 -13.45 -8.75
CA GLY A 246 0.34 -14.14 -8.15
C GLY A 246 -0.84 -13.21 -7.82
N CYS A 247 -0.96 -12.06 -8.49
CA CYS A 247 -1.99 -11.08 -8.19
C CYS A 247 -3.29 -11.40 -8.93
N TYR A 248 -4.43 -10.99 -8.37
CA TYR A 248 -5.73 -11.10 -9.01
C TYR A 248 -6.27 -9.70 -9.32
N MET A 249 -6.46 -9.42 -10.60
CA MET A 249 -6.89 -8.14 -11.15
C MET A 249 -8.33 -8.27 -11.68
N ASP A 250 -9.30 -7.79 -10.92
CA ASP A 250 -10.74 -7.96 -11.18
C ASP A 250 -11.34 -6.67 -11.78
N TYR A 251 -11.62 -6.68 -13.09
CA TYR A 251 -12.06 -5.51 -13.90
C TYR A 251 -11.11 -4.29 -13.88
N THR A 252 -9.88 -4.48 -13.41
CA THR A 252 -8.89 -3.41 -13.27
C THR A 252 -7.51 -3.84 -13.75
N GLY A 253 -6.74 -2.92 -14.34
CA GLY A 253 -5.47 -3.26 -15.00
C GLY A 253 -4.20 -2.93 -14.21
N ILE A 254 -3.08 -3.25 -14.83
CA ILE A 254 -1.74 -2.80 -14.43
C ILE A 254 -1.26 -1.76 -15.46
N VAL A 255 -0.75 -0.63 -14.98
CA VAL A 255 -0.20 0.43 -15.84
C VAL A 255 1.25 0.67 -15.49
N LEU A 256 2.13 0.63 -16.50
CA LEU A 256 3.55 0.90 -16.39
C LEU A 256 3.92 2.20 -17.11
N GLU A 257 4.31 3.23 -16.37
CA GLU A 257 4.77 4.52 -16.90
C GLU A 257 6.29 4.57 -16.92
N GLU A 258 6.90 4.46 -18.12
CA GLU A 258 8.37 4.52 -18.29
C GLU A 258 9.14 3.59 -17.32
N SER A 259 8.56 2.43 -16.98
CA SER A 259 9.11 1.49 -16.01
C SER A 259 9.97 0.42 -16.69
N ASN A 260 11.08 0.06 -16.05
CA ASN A 260 12.06 -0.92 -16.56
C ASN A 260 12.36 -1.98 -15.50
N ARG A 261 12.86 -3.15 -15.93
CA ARG A 261 13.20 -4.29 -15.06
C ARG A 261 12.01 -4.74 -14.22
N ILE A 262 10.86 -4.95 -14.86
CA ILE A 262 9.62 -5.32 -14.19
C ILE A 262 9.29 -6.78 -14.48
N THR A 263 8.84 -7.52 -13.47
CA THR A 263 8.26 -8.85 -13.66
C THR A 263 6.79 -8.83 -13.29
N ILE A 264 5.94 -9.33 -14.18
CA ILE A 264 4.53 -9.62 -13.92
C ILE A 264 4.29 -11.09 -14.22
N SER A 265 4.01 -11.89 -13.19
CA SER A 265 3.85 -13.33 -13.39
C SER A 265 2.78 -13.99 -12.53
N ASN A 266 2.31 -15.15 -13.00
CA ASN A 266 1.36 -16.01 -12.29
C ASN A 266 0.07 -15.29 -11.85
N SER A 267 -0.30 -14.20 -12.52
CA SER A 267 -1.42 -13.35 -12.13
C SER A 267 -2.67 -13.68 -12.96
N TYR A 268 -3.85 -13.46 -12.37
CA TYR A 268 -5.13 -13.63 -13.02
C TYR A 268 -5.77 -12.27 -13.31
N PHE A 269 -6.23 -12.08 -14.55
CA PHE A 269 -6.87 -10.86 -15.03
C PHE A 269 -8.28 -11.19 -15.50
N LEU A 270 -9.29 -10.66 -14.81
CA LEU A 270 -10.71 -10.86 -15.12
C LEU A 270 -11.32 -9.58 -15.71
N GLY A 271 -12.30 -9.73 -16.60
CA GLY A 271 -13.19 -8.64 -17.00
C GLY A 271 -12.52 -7.63 -17.93
N ASP A 272 -11.77 -8.13 -18.92
CA ASP A 272 -10.99 -7.31 -19.85
C ASP A 272 -9.85 -6.49 -19.19
N ALA A 273 -9.47 -6.87 -17.97
CA ALA A 273 -8.26 -6.36 -17.32
C ALA A 273 -7.02 -6.62 -18.20
N PHE A 274 -6.11 -5.64 -18.22
CA PHE A 274 -4.96 -5.62 -19.11
C PHE A 274 -3.69 -5.12 -18.42
N ILE A 275 -2.58 -5.22 -19.13
CA ILE A 275 -1.32 -4.56 -18.80
C ILE A 275 -1.06 -3.48 -19.86
N LEU A 276 -0.92 -2.22 -19.45
CA LEU A 276 -0.65 -1.09 -20.33
C LEU A 276 0.77 -0.55 -20.11
N LEU A 277 1.53 -0.50 -21.19
CA LEU A 277 2.87 0.06 -21.24
C LEU A 277 2.80 1.46 -21.84
N LYS A 278 3.11 2.48 -21.04
CA LYS A 278 3.19 3.86 -21.50
C LYS A 278 4.65 4.24 -21.70
N ALA A 279 4.99 4.57 -22.95
CA ALA A 279 6.29 5.13 -23.27
C ALA A 279 6.43 6.50 -22.59
N GLY A 280 7.56 6.71 -21.91
CA GLY A 280 7.94 8.01 -21.41
C GLY A 280 8.90 8.74 -22.34
N THR A 281 9.57 9.77 -21.82
CA THR A 281 10.45 10.64 -22.61
C THR A 281 11.65 9.91 -23.22
N SER A 282 12.17 8.87 -22.55
CA SER A 282 13.27 8.07 -23.08
C SER A 282 12.86 7.08 -24.18
N GLY A 283 11.55 6.81 -24.33
CA GLY A 283 11.04 5.79 -25.25
C GLY A 283 11.59 4.38 -24.99
N THR A 284 12.12 4.11 -23.79
CA THR A 284 12.81 2.84 -23.49
C THR A 284 11.90 1.88 -22.74
N ALA A 285 11.84 0.62 -23.20
CA ALA A 285 11.32 -0.51 -22.45
C ALA A 285 12.41 -1.58 -22.32
N PHE A 286 12.90 -1.80 -21.11
CA PHE A 286 14.04 -2.67 -20.84
C PHE A 286 13.74 -3.65 -19.70
N GLY A 287 14.04 -4.94 -19.88
CA GLY A 287 14.00 -5.94 -18.80
C GLY A 287 12.58 -6.29 -18.33
N LEU A 288 11.60 -6.34 -19.23
CA LEU A 288 10.20 -6.59 -18.90
C LEU A 288 9.83 -8.06 -19.10
N SER A 289 9.42 -8.75 -18.03
CA SER A 289 8.93 -10.12 -18.06
C SER A 289 7.43 -10.17 -17.76
N ILE A 290 6.62 -10.69 -18.68
CA ILE A 290 5.16 -10.87 -18.53
C ILE A 290 4.85 -12.34 -18.86
N VAL A 291 4.88 -13.20 -17.86
CA VAL A 291 4.88 -14.66 -18.07
C VAL A 291 3.86 -15.36 -17.19
N ASP A 292 3.28 -16.45 -17.69
CA ASP A 292 2.40 -17.34 -16.92
C ASP A 292 1.16 -16.65 -16.32
N ASN A 293 0.65 -15.61 -17.00
CA ASN A 293 -0.56 -14.91 -16.60
C ASN A 293 -1.80 -15.48 -17.32
N ILE A 294 -2.95 -15.48 -16.63
CA ILE A 294 -4.23 -15.92 -17.16
C ILE A 294 -5.12 -14.69 -17.38
N PHE A 295 -5.73 -14.57 -18.56
CA PHE A 295 -6.66 -13.49 -18.90
C PHE A 295 -8.03 -14.07 -19.25
N THR A 296 -9.10 -13.46 -18.75
CA THR A 296 -10.49 -13.79 -19.05
C THR A 296 -11.28 -12.51 -19.27
N GLY A 297 -12.01 -12.43 -20.39
CA GLY A 297 -12.64 -11.19 -20.84
C GLY A 297 -13.93 -11.44 -21.64
N SER A 298 -14.40 -10.40 -22.30
CA SER A 298 -15.70 -10.33 -22.98
C SER A 298 -15.71 -10.77 -24.45
N ASP A 299 -14.58 -11.29 -24.97
CA ASP A 299 -14.36 -11.62 -26.39
C ASP A 299 -14.52 -10.43 -27.36
N HIS A 300 -14.57 -9.19 -26.86
CA HIS A 300 -14.66 -7.97 -27.68
C HIS A 300 -13.32 -7.52 -28.31
N GLY A 301 -12.27 -8.34 -28.22
CA GLY A 301 -10.97 -8.05 -28.81
C GLY A 301 -10.13 -7.02 -28.04
N VAL A 302 -10.34 -6.87 -26.74
CA VAL A 302 -9.50 -6.02 -25.88
C VAL A 302 -8.08 -6.62 -25.80
N PRO A 303 -7.02 -5.87 -26.17
CA PRO A 303 -5.66 -6.38 -26.08
C PRO A 303 -5.24 -6.56 -24.61
N ILE A 304 -4.72 -7.74 -24.28
CA ILE A 304 -4.28 -8.10 -22.93
C ILE A 304 -2.97 -7.41 -22.51
N VAL A 305 -2.11 -7.09 -23.48
CA VAL A 305 -0.95 -6.21 -23.31
C VAL A 305 -1.05 -5.09 -24.34
N GLN A 306 -0.99 -3.86 -23.87
CA GLN A 306 -1.17 -2.64 -24.64
C GLN A 306 0.09 -1.79 -24.61
N ALA A 307 0.34 -1.06 -25.68
CA ALA A 307 1.42 -0.10 -25.78
C ALA A 307 0.85 1.26 -26.17
N GLN A 308 1.26 2.31 -25.46
CA GLN A 308 0.88 3.69 -25.71
C GLN A 308 2.12 4.57 -25.82
N GLY A 309 2.21 5.33 -26.92
CA GLY A 309 3.35 6.19 -27.21
C GLY A 309 4.43 5.48 -28.05
N THR A 310 5.56 6.17 -28.24
CA THR A 310 6.64 5.69 -29.12
C THR A 310 7.77 5.07 -28.30
N PHE A 311 8.06 3.81 -28.56
CA PHE A 311 9.23 3.13 -28.02
C PHE A 311 10.38 3.16 -29.03
N SER A 312 11.47 3.85 -28.70
CA SER A 312 12.68 3.96 -29.52
C SER A 312 13.68 2.84 -29.23
N LEU A 313 13.61 2.24 -28.03
CA LEU A 313 14.50 1.16 -27.62
C LEU A 313 13.74 0.14 -26.78
N VAL A 314 13.59 -1.06 -27.30
CA VAL A 314 13.02 -2.20 -26.56
C VAL A 314 14.15 -3.24 -26.34
N LYS A 315 14.34 -3.80 -25.15
CA LYS A 315 15.43 -4.78 -24.91
C LYS A 315 15.09 -5.70 -23.75
N GLN A 316 15.50 -6.97 -23.83
CA GLN A 316 15.28 -7.94 -22.74
C GLN A 316 13.81 -8.04 -22.32
N ILE A 317 12.92 -8.23 -23.30
CA ILE A 317 11.50 -8.45 -23.04
C ILE A 317 11.17 -9.92 -23.30
N VAL A 318 10.46 -10.55 -22.35
CA VAL A 318 9.99 -11.94 -22.46
C VAL A 318 8.52 -11.99 -22.08
N TRP A 319 7.64 -12.22 -23.05
CA TRP A 319 6.22 -12.44 -22.79
C TRP A 319 5.78 -13.83 -23.28
N MET A 320 5.10 -14.58 -22.41
CA MET A 320 4.51 -15.88 -22.76
C MET A 320 3.00 -15.82 -22.53
N ILE A 321 2.23 -16.04 -23.60
CA ILE A 321 0.77 -16.08 -23.58
C ILE A 321 0.36 -17.49 -23.98
N THR A 322 -0.32 -18.21 -23.07
CA THR A 322 -1.00 -19.48 -23.38
C THR A 322 -2.49 -19.20 -23.53
N GLN A 323 -3.01 -19.23 -24.76
CA GLN A 323 -4.46 -19.25 -25.00
C GLN A 323 -4.90 -20.61 -25.56
N PRO A 324 -6.13 -21.08 -25.25
CA PRO A 324 -6.66 -22.31 -25.84
C PRO A 324 -6.76 -22.20 -27.37
N LEU A 325 -6.29 -23.24 -28.05
CA LEU A 325 -6.20 -23.38 -29.50
C LEU A 325 -7.57 -23.23 -30.19
N ALA A 326 -7.84 -22.04 -30.72
CA ALA A 326 -8.75 -21.90 -31.86
C ALA A 326 -8.11 -21.10 -32.99
N ARG A 327 -7.37 -20.02 -32.71
CA ARG A 327 -6.54 -19.28 -33.67
C ARG A 327 -5.47 -18.45 -32.95
N ALA A 328 -4.32 -19.03 -32.59
CA ALA A 328 -3.19 -18.22 -32.15
C ALA A 328 -1.85 -18.86 -32.53
N SER A 329 -1.04 -18.05 -33.21
CA SER A 329 0.39 -18.26 -33.40
C SER A 329 1.08 -18.27 -32.03
N PHE A 330 1.90 -19.27 -31.74
CA PHE A 330 2.90 -19.17 -30.69
C PHE A 330 3.83 -17.99 -31.04
N CYS A 331 3.75 -16.89 -30.28
CA CYS A 331 4.69 -15.78 -30.40
C CYS A 331 5.57 -15.77 -29.15
N VAL A 332 6.60 -16.60 -29.15
CA VAL A 332 7.76 -16.43 -28.27
C VAL A 332 8.65 -15.39 -28.95
N TRP A 333 8.54 -14.12 -28.58
CA TRP A 333 9.53 -13.12 -28.96
C TRP A 333 10.59 -13.06 -27.86
N ILE A 334 11.70 -13.78 -28.07
CA ILE A 334 12.95 -13.48 -27.38
C ILE A 334 13.62 -12.38 -28.20
N TRP A 335 13.52 -11.12 -27.77
CA TRP A 335 14.21 -10.03 -28.46
C TRP A 335 15.68 -9.96 -28.02
N GLU A 336 16.49 -10.86 -28.57
CA GLU A 336 17.96 -10.82 -28.49
C GLU A 336 18.56 -10.42 -29.84
N HIS A 337 18.87 -9.12 -29.97
CA HIS A 337 19.79 -8.49 -30.94
C HIS A 337 19.59 -8.76 -32.44
N LEU A 338 19.27 -7.71 -33.20
CA LEU A 338 19.76 -7.50 -34.57
C LEU A 338 19.86 -5.99 -34.84
N ASP A 339 20.90 -5.63 -35.62
CA ASP A 339 21.51 -4.31 -35.81
C ASP A 339 20.62 -3.17 -36.35
N CYS A 340 21.15 -1.95 -36.18
CA CYS A 340 20.76 -0.61 -36.65
C CYS A 340 19.77 -0.48 -37.82
#